data_AF-A0A437MTQ6-F1
#
_entry.id   AF-A0A437MTQ6-F1
#
_cell.length_a   1.000
_cell.length_b   1.000
_cell.length_c   1.000
_cell.angle_alpha   90.00
_cell.angle_beta   90.00
_cell.angle_gamma   90.00
#
_symmetry.space_group_name_H-M   'P 1'
#
loop_
_entity.id
_entity.type
_entity.pdbx_description
1 polymer ?
#
loop_
_entity_poly.entity_id
_entity_poly.type
_entity_poly.pdbx_seq_one_letter_code
_entity_poly.pdbx_strand_id
1 'polypeptide(L)'
;MSILLIRILLFCCIPVGIFILVKGIKLIRRSFYGTVFLEIAYSEGGGRFTLIEAGSFSIWLKAPLLKRVALDKYKPQIYNVATGEELHLSYSITGMHANGFYEGRQEIFTFSAEPGEYQLQLIKGSSLSGLQSIITRLMPSGDNIDLSKHFLQVRETQPAILAFLAIPIIILGVGGIIGGFVLGLLADQVFK
;
A
#
# COMPACT_ATOMS: atom_id res chain seq x y z
N MET A 1 -36.18 -8.84 28.76
CA MET A 1 -34.89 -8.61 29.44
C MET A 1 -35.05 -7.40 30.34
N SER A 2 -34.45 -7.38 31.53
CA SER A 2 -34.37 -6.13 32.29
C SER A 2 -33.49 -5.13 31.50
N ILE A 3 -33.88 -3.86 31.52
CA ILE A 3 -33.13 -2.76 30.87
C ILE A 3 -31.66 -2.73 31.30
N LEU A 4 -31.39 -3.13 32.54
CA LEU A 4 -30.05 -3.31 33.10
C LEU A 4 -29.21 -4.33 32.29
N LEU A 5 -29.81 -5.45 31.88
CA LEU A 5 -29.14 -6.50 31.13
C LEU A 5 -28.86 -6.08 29.67
N ILE A 6 -29.75 -5.28 29.08
CA ILE A 6 -29.55 -4.65 27.76
C ILE A 6 -28.40 -3.64 27.81
N ARG A 7 -28.33 -2.80 28.86
CA ARG A 7 -27.21 -1.88 29.07
C ARG A 7 -25.87 -2.59 29.17
N ILE A 8 -25.80 -3.64 29.98
CA ILE A 8 -24.57 -4.42 30.16
C ILE A 8 -24.14 -5.02 28.80
N LEU A 9 -25.07 -5.58 28.03
CA LEU A 9 -24.79 -6.10 26.70
C LEU A 9 -24.21 -5.03 25.75
N LEU A 10 -24.81 -3.84 25.73
CA LEU A 10 -24.36 -2.73 24.89
C LEU A 10 -22.98 -2.21 25.30
N PHE A 11 -22.69 -2.14 26.59
CA PHE A 11 -21.34 -1.78 27.06
C PHE A 11 -20.30 -2.87 26.75
N CYS A 12 -20.68 -4.14 26.74
CA CYS A 12 -19.80 -5.23 26.28
C CYS A 12 -19.44 -5.12 24.79
N CYS A 13 -20.23 -4.44 23.96
CA CYS A 13 -19.86 -4.16 22.57
C CYS A 13 -18.62 -3.26 22.45
N ILE A 14 -18.28 -2.47 23.48
CA ILE A 14 -17.12 -1.59 23.48
C ILE A 14 -15.79 -2.37 23.43
N PRO A 15 -15.46 -3.26 24.40
CA PRO A 15 -14.23 -4.03 24.35
C PRO A 15 -14.16 -4.95 23.12
N VAL A 16 -15.30 -5.49 22.67
CA VAL A 16 -15.37 -6.28 21.43
C VAL A 16 -15.05 -5.41 20.21
N GLY A 17 -15.62 -4.21 20.13
CA GLY A 17 -15.33 -3.25 19.06
C GLY A 17 -13.87 -2.83 19.01
N ILE A 18 -13.24 -2.60 20.17
CA ILE A 18 -11.79 -2.33 20.28
C ILE A 18 -10.98 -3.51 19.74
N PHE A 19 -11.31 -4.74 20.12
CA PHE A 19 -10.61 -5.93 19.63
C PHE A 19 -10.71 -6.07 18.11
N ILE A 20 -11.90 -5.88 17.54
CA ILE A 20 -12.15 -5.91 16.09
C ILE A 20 -11.34 -4.81 15.39
N LEU A 21 -11.35 -3.59 15.94
CA LEU A 21 -10.61 -2.45 15.41
C LEU A 21 -9.10 -2.72 15.35
N VAL A 22 -8.51 -3.24 16.43
CA VAL A 22 -7.09 -3.60 16.47
C VAL A 22 -6.75 -4.64 15.40
N LYS A 23 -7.61 -5.66 15.21
CA LYS A 23 -7.42 -6.67 14.16
C LYS A 23 -7.51 -6.05 12.76
N GLY A 24 -8.48 -5.17 12.51
CA GLY A 24 -8.62 -4.43 11.25
C GLY A 24 -7.38 -3.59 10.94
N ILE A 25 -6.88 -2.81 11.91
CA ILE A 25 -5.66 -2.00 11.77
C ILE A 25 -4.43 -2.88 11.48
N LYS A 26 -4.31 -4.03 12.15
CA LYS A 26 -3.21 -4.95 11.89
C LYS A 26 -3.29 -5.55 10.48
N LEU A 27 -4.50 -5.87 10.01
CA LEU A 27 -4.75 -6.44 8.70
C LEU A 27 -4.41 -5.45 7.57
N ILE A 28 -4.88 -4.21 7.69
CA ILE A 28 -4.55 -3.17 6.70
C ILE A 28 -3.05 -2.90 6.68
N ARG A 29 -2.38 -2.81 7.85
CA ARG A 29 -0.93 -2.61 7.91
C ARG A 29 -0.18 -3.75 7.22
N ARG A 30 -0.58 -5.00 7.42
CA ARG A 30 0.06 -6.14 6.73
C ARG A 30 -0.04 -6.01 5.21
N SER A 31 -1.15 -5.49 4.69
CA SER A 31 -1.36 -5.32 3.24
C SER A 31 -0.42 -4.28 2.60
N PHE A 32 0.08 -3.30 3.34
CA PHE A 32 1.00 -2.27 2.81
C PHE A 32 2.48 -2.55 3.08
N TYR A 33 2.79 -3.42 4.04
CA TYR A 33 4.17 -3.64 4.51
C TYR A 33 4.65 -5.07 4.16
N GLY A 34 4.70 -5.38 2.86
CA GLY A 34 5.39 -6.58 2.34
C GLY A 34 6.91 -6.53 2.55
N THR A 35 7.55 -7.71 2.46
CA THR A 35 9.01 -7.89 2.49
C THR A 35 9.66 -7.09 1.34
N VAL A 36 10.79 -6.44 1.62
CA VAL A 36 11.54 -5.65 0.63
C VAL A 36 12.74 -6.48 0.18
N PHE A 37 12.81 -6.78 -1.11
CA PHE A 37 13.91 -7.56 -1.69
C PHE A 37 15.04 -6.67 -2.24
N LEU A 38 14.67 -5.47 -2.70
CA LEU A 38 15.61 -4.51 -3.26
C LEU A 38 15.12 -3.10 -2.98
N GLU A 39 16.03 -2.20 -2.63
CA GLU A 39 15.81 -0.75 -2.63
C GLU A 39 16.97 -0.12 -3.39
N ILE A 40 16.67 0.59 -4.48
CA ILE A 40 17.65 1.33 -5.28
C ILE A 40 17.25 2.79 -5.39
N ALA A 41 18.23 3.69 -5.34
CA ALA A 41 18.00 5.08 -5.68
C ALA A 41 17.88 5.24 -7.20
N TYR A 42 17.05 6.18 -7.67
CA TYR A 42 16.96 6.49 -9.10
C TYR A 42 18.32 6.94 -9.69
N SER A 43 19.20 7.50 -8.86
CA SER A 43 20.57 7.88 -9.25
C SER A 43 21.48 6.69 -9.57
N GLU A 44 21.20 5.51 -9.02
CA GLU A 44 22.04 4.31 -9.20
C GLU A 44 21.71 3.56 -10.50
N GLY A 45 20.53 3.81 -11.09
CA GLY A 45 20.14 3.30 -12.41
C GLY A 45 19.76 1.81 -12.47
N GLY A 46 20.06 1.01 -11.43
CA GLY A 46 19.66 -0.39 -11.38
C GLY A 46 20.27 -1.16 -10.21
N GLY A 47 19.81 -2.40 -10.00
CA GLY A 47 20.28 -3.28 -8.96
C GLY A 47 19.91 -4.74 -9.20
N ARG A 48 20.60 -5.66 -8.52
CA ARG A 48 20.34 -7.11 -8.59
C ARG A 48 19.63 -7.58 -7.33
N PHE A 49 18.74 -8.55 -7.49
CA PHE A 49 18.01 -9.16 -6.39
C PHE A 49 17.73 -10.64 -6.67
N THR A 50 17.58 -11.41 -5.60
CA THR A 50 17.36 -12.85 -5.68
C THR A 50 15.98 -13.17 -5.10
N LEU A 51 15.20 -13.95 -5.83
CA LEU A 51 13.91 -14.47 -5.42
C LEU A 51 14.07 -15.94 -5.02
N ILE A 52 13.67 -16.27 -3.80
CA ILE A 52 13.78 -17.63 -3.25
C ILE A 52 12.52 -18.45 -3.57
N GLU A 53 11.37 -17.78 -3.69
CA GLU A 53 10.07 -18.41 -3.89
C GLU A 53 9.39 -17.84 -5.14
N ALA A 54 8.61 -18.68 -5.83
CA ALA A 54 7.78 -18.27 -6.94
C ALA A 54 6.60 -17.44 -6.42
N GLY A 55 6.28 -16.34 -7.09
CA GLY A 55 5.18 -15.50 -6.62
C GLY A 55 4.93 -14.24 -7.42
N SER A 56 4.01 -13.43 -6.91
CA SER A 56 3.70 -12.10 -7.41
C SER A 56 4.47 -11.05 -6.62
N PHE A 57 5.13 -10.16 -7.35
CA PHE A 57 5.95 -9.08 -6.82
C PHE A 57 5.47 -7.75 -7.36
N SER A 58 5.81 -6.68 -6.65
CA SER A 58 5.38 -5.32 -6.94
C SER A 58 6.56 -4.36 -6.85
N ILE A 59 6.54 -3.36 -7.71
CA ILE A 59 7.51 -2.26 -7.71
C ILE A 59 6.83 -1.06 -7.07
N TRP A 60 7.40 -0.64 -5.95
CA TRP A 60 6.97 0.52 -5.19
C TRP A 60 7.94 1.66 -5.41
N LEU A 61 7.40 2.83 -5.70
CA LEU A 61 8.13 4.08 -5.67
C LEU A 61 8.02 4.69 -4.29
N LYS A 62 9.14 5.11 -3.73
CA LYS A 62 9.22 5.94 -2.54
C LYS A 62 9.78 7.31 -2.93
N ALA A 63 9.02 8.36 -2.66
CA ALA A 63 9.38 9.74 -3.01
C ALA A 63 8.88 10.72 -1.94
N PRO A 64 9.47 11.92 -1.79
CA PRO A 64 8.96 12.95 -0.90
C PRO A 64 7.53 13.36 -1.29
N LEU A 65 6.66 13.60 -0.31
CA LEU A 65 5.30 14.08 -0.57
C LEU A 65 5.30 15.39 -1.36
N LEU A 66 4.35 15.54 -2.29
CA LEU A 66 4.12 16.73 -3.11
C LEU A 66 5.27 17.11 -4.07
N LYS A 67 6.23 16.22 -4.32
CA LYS A 67 7.25 16.41 -5.35
C LYS A 67 6.93 15.58 -6.60
N ARG A 68 7.24 16.16 -7.76
CA ARG A 68 7.10 15.47 -9.04
C ARG A 68 8.08 14.31 -9.11
N VAL A 69 7.55 13.12 -9.39
CA VAL A 69 8.33 11.90 -9.54
C VAL A 69 8.86 11.79 -10.96
N ALA A 70 10.11 11.33 -11.12
CA ALA A 70 10.74 11.05 -12.42
C ALA A 70 10.16 9.83 -13.18
N LEU A 71 8.86 9.56 -13.07
CA LEU A 71 8.15 8.53 -13.84
C LEU A 71 7.95 8.93 -15.31
N ASP A 72 8.06 10.22 -15.61
CA ASP A 72 8.05 10.76 -16.98
C ASP A 72 9.34 10.48 -17.76
N LYS A 73 10.46 10.25 -17.05
CA LYS A 73 11.79 10.13 -17.66
C LYS A 73 12.36 8.72 -17.64
N TYR A 74 11.95 7.88 -16.70
CA TYR A 74 12.52 6.54 -16.53
C TYR A 74 11.46 5.45 -16.46
N LYS A 75 11.75 4.31 -17.11
CA LYS A 75 10.97 3.09 -17.10
C LYS A 75 11.74 1.95 -16.45
N PRO A 76 11.21 1.34 -15.37
CA PRO A 76 11.81 0.14 -14.81
C PRO A 76 11.62 -1.02 -15.80
N GLN A 77 12.67 -1.81 -15.98
CA GLN A 77 12.64 -3.10 -16.67
C GLN A 77 13.38 -4.12 -15.81
N ILE A 78 12.89 -5.36 -15.79
CA ILE A 78 13.48 -6.44 -15.01
C ILE A 78 13.90 -7.54 -15.99
N TYR A 79 15.13 -8.01 -15.85
CA TYR A 79 15.67 -9.11 -16.65
C TYR A 79 16.04 -10.28 -15.75
N ASN A 80 15.76 -11.49 -16.21
CA ASN A 80 16.30 -12.69 -15.60
C ASN A 80 17.79 -12.80 -15.93
N VAL A 81 18.65 -12.93 -14.92
CA VAL A 81 20.11 -12.99 -15.13
C VAL A 81 20.53 -14.29 -15.80
N ALA A 82 19.81 -15.38 -15.57
CA ALA A 82 20.12 -16.69 -16.14
C ALA A 82 19.66 -16.82 -17.60
N THR A 83 18.45 -16.35 -17.93
CA THR A 83 17.89 -16.50 -19.30
C THR A 83 18.10 -15.25 -20.16
N GLY A 84 18.37 -14.09 -19.56
CA GLY A 84 18.43 -12.80 -20.25
C GLY A 84 17.07 -12.26 -20.69
N GLU A 85 15.97 -12.96 -20.38
CA GLU A 85 14.63 -12.57 -20.80
C GLU A 85 14.07 -11.42 -19.95
N GLU A 86 13.38 -10.49 -20.61
CA GLU A 86 12.66 -9.41 -19.95
C GLU A 86 11.35 -9.91 -19.34
N LEU A 87 11.15 -9.62 -18.05
CA LEU A 87 9.88 -9.87 -17.37
C LEU A 87 8.85 -8.83 -17.77
N HIS A 88 7.65 -9.29 -18.09
CA HIS A 88 6.52 -8.41 -18.38
C HIS A 88 6.05 -7.71 -17.10
N LEU A 89 6.14 -6.37 -17.09
CA LEU A 89 5.62 -5.53 -16.02
C LEU A 89 4.21 -5.03 -16.36
N SER A 90 3.25 -5.32 -15.50
CA SER A 90 1.88 -4.80 -15.58
C SER A 90 1.72 -3.60 -14.65
N TYR A 91 1.01 -2.56 -15.09
CA TYR A 91 0.66 -1.45 -14.21
C TYR A 91 -0.17 -1.94 -13.02
N SER A 92 0.13 -1.44 -11.82
CA SER A 92 -0.65 -1.76 -10.63
C SER A 92 -2.08 -1.25 -10.79
N ILE A 93 -3.05 -2.17 -10.71
CA ILE A 93 -4.48 -1.86 -10.77
C ILE A 93 -4.95 -1.22 -9.45
N THR A 94 -4.36 -1.64 -8.34
CA THR A 94 -4.74 -1.20 -7.00
C THR A 94 -4.22 0.20 -6.72
N GLY A 95 -3.06 0.55 -7.28
CA GLY A 95 -2.41 1.84 -7.08
C GLY A 95 -2.24 2.15 -5.60
N MET A 96 -1.87 1.17 -4.77
CA MET A 96 -1.81 1.35 -3.33
C MET A 96 -0.83 2.47 -2.95
N HIS A 97 -1.30 3.43 -2.15
CA HIS A 97 -0.51 4.54 -1.64
C HIS A 97 -0.33 4.41 -0.13
N ALA A 98 0.91 4.46 0.34
CA ALA A 98 1.24 4.56 1.75
C ALA A 98 2.00 5.86 2.00
N ASN A 99 1.35 6.81 2.67
CA ASN A 99 1.96 8.08 3.03
C ASN A 99 2.52 8.03 4.46
N GLY A 100 3.79 8.38 4.60
CA GLY A 100 4.40 8.77 5.87
C GLY A 100 4.27 10.27 6.11
N PHE A 101 4.94 10.78 7.15
CA PHE A 101 4.95 12.22 7.46
C PHE A 101 5.68 13.07 6.41
N TYR A 102 6.74 12.53 5.79
CA TYR A 102 7.60 13.27 4.85
C TYR A 102 7.80 12.56 3.51
N GLU A 103 7.44 11.28 3.41
CA GLU A 103 7.62 10.45 2.23
C GLU A 103 6.31 9.73 1.86
N GLY A 104 5.97 9.72 0.58
CA GLY A 104 4.92 8.89 0.01
C GLY A 104 5.50 7.65 -0.64
N ARG A 105 4.81 6.54 -0.52
CA ARG A 105 5.08 5.30 -1.25
C ARG A 105 3.89 4.98 -2.13
N GLN A 106 4.14 4.58 -3.36
CA GLN A 106 3.11 4.21 -4.31
C GLN A 106 3.51 2.93 -5.05
N GLU A 107 2.59 1.98 -5.12
CA GLU A 107 2.72 0.82 -5.99
C GLU A 107 2.47 1.25 -7.44
N ILE A 108 3.40 0.92 -8.35
CA ILE A 108 3.32 1.37 -9.76
C ILE A 108 3.22 0.19 -10.71
N PHE A 109 3.99 -0.86 -10.47
CA PHE A 109 4.02 -2.05 -11.31
C PHE A 109 3.89 -3.32 -10.49
N THR A 110 3.39 -4.37 -11.12
CA THR A 110 3.30 -5.73 -10.60
C THR A 110 3.84 -6.69 -11.65
N PHE A 111 4.41 -7.80 -11.21
CA PHE A 111 4.94 -8.84 -12.07
C PHE A 111 4.92 -10.18 -11.36
N SER A 112 4.89 -11.28 -12.12
CA SER A 112 5.06 -12.63 -11.60
C SER A 112 6.47 -13.12 -11.95
N ALA A 113 7.15 -13.74 -10.99
CA ALA A 113 8.48 -14.28 -11.22
C ALA A 113 8.67 -15.62 -10.51
N GLU A 114 9.49 -16.46 -11.12
CA GLU A 114 9.94 -17.74 -10.56
C GLU A 114 11.18 -17.51 -9.66
N PRO A 115 11.61 -18.51 -8.87
CA PRO A 115 12.85 -18.41 -8.11
C PRO A 115 14.05 -18.22 -9.03
N GLY A 116 14.90 -17.24 -8.72
CA GLY A 116 16.05 -16.91 -9.57
C GLY A 116 16.68 -15.57 -9.25
N GLU A 117 17.74 -15.24 -9.98
CA GLU A 117 18.40 -13.95 -9.92
C GLU A 117 17.89 -13.02 -11.01
N TYR A 118 17.56 -11.80 -10.60
CA TYR A 118 16.99 -10.78 -11.46
C TYR A 118 17.75 -9.47 -11.34
N GLN A 119 17.74 -8.70 -12.43
CA GLN A 119 18.33 -7.37 -12.48
C GLN A 119 17.27 -6.35 -12.88
N LEU A 120 17.03 -5.39 -11.99
CA LEU A 120 16.21 -4.22 -12.24
C LEU A 120 17.08 -3.13 -12.86
N GLN A 121 16.63 -2.54 -13.98
CA GLN A 121 17.28 -1.42 -14.64
C GLN A 121 16.27 -0.31 -14.94
N LEU A 122 16.73 0.93 -14.85
CA LEU A 122 15.97 2.13 -15.21
C LEU A 122 16.39 2.60 -16.60
N ILE A 123 15.54 2.38 -17.60
CA ILE A 123 15.79 2.84 -18.96
C ILE A 123 15.12 4.19 -19.18
N LYS A 124 15.73 5.06 -20.01
CA LYS A 124 15.11 6.33 -20.40
C LYS A 124 13.82 6.06 -21.18
N GLY A 125 12.68 6.52 -20.67
CA GLY A 125 11.36 6.31 -21.25
C GLY A 125 10.24 6.73 -20.29
N SER A 126 9.09 7.11 -20.83
CA SER A 126 7.93 7.48 -20.00
C SER A 126 7.19 6.23 -19.53
N SER A 127 6.94 6.15 -18.22
CA SER A 127 6.15 5.11 -17.56
C SER A 127 4.81 5.62 -17.07
N LEU A 128 4.38 6.80 -17.53
CA LEU A 128 3.14 7.41 -17.07
C LEU A 128 1.96 6.85 -17.85
N SER A 129 0.98 6.30 -17.11
CA SER A 129 -0.37 6.14 -17.65
C SER A 129 -0.98 7.52 -17.95
N GLY A 130 -1.90 7.61 -18.92
CA GLY A 130 -2.48 8.89 -19.39
C GLY A 130 -2.99 9.79 -18.26
N LEU A 131 -3.61 9.21 -17.22
CA LEU A 131 -4.06 9.92 -16.02
C LEU A 131 -2.92 10.48 -15.16
N GLN A 132 -1.85 9.70 -14.94
CA GLN A 132 -0.68 10.16 -14.18
C GLN A 132 0.07 11.27 -14.92
N SER A 133 0.04 11.27 -16.26
CA SER A 133 0.63 12.34 -17.07
C SER A 133 -0.05 13.69 -16.88
N ILE A 134 -1.35 13.69 -16.54
CA ILE A 134 -2.12 14.90 -16.26
C ILE A 134 -1.82 15.40 -14.85
N ILE A 135 -1.79 14.49 -13.86
CA ILE A 135 -1.49 14.83 -12.46
C ILE A 135 -0.07 15.39 -12.31
N THR A 136 0.91 14.81 -13.00
CA THR A 136 2.31 15.29 -12.98
C THR A 136 2.49 16.66 -13.63
N ARG A 137 1.67 17.04 -14.62
CA ARG A 137 1.68 18.39 -15.22
C ARG A 137 1.15 19.48 -14.28
N LEU A 138 0.29 19.10 -13.33
CA LEU A 138 -0.32 20.01 -12.36
C LEU A 138 0.55 20.20 -11.11
N MET A 139 1.59 19.38 -10.91
CA MET A 139 2.54 19.55 -9.81
C MET A 139 3.61 20.62 -10.16
N PRO A 140 4.01 21.47 -9.20
CA PRO A 140 5.00 22.51 -9.44
C PRO A 140 6.31 21.91 -9.96
N SER A 141 6.67 22.31 -11.17
CA SER A 141 7.86 21.83 -11.87
C SER A 141 9.08 22.58 -11.34
N GLY A 142 9.70 22.03 -10.29
CA GLY A 142 11.07 22.40 -9.95
C GLY A 142 12.01 21.69 -10.93
N ASP A 143 12.76 22.46 -11.72
CA ASP A 143 13.65 21.98 -12.79
C ASP A 143 14.71 20.96 -12.31
N ASN A 144 14.94 20.87 -10.99
CA ASN A 144 15.82 19.89 -10.36
C ASN A 144 15.01 18.83 -9.60
N ILE A 145 14.60 17.77 -10.29
CA ILE A 145 14.16 16.54 -9.62
C ILE A 145 15.40 15.94 -8.95
N ASP A 146 15.45 16.01 -7.63
CA ASP A 146 16.52 15.40 -6.83
C ASP A 146 16.36 13.86 -6.85
N LEU A 147 16.95 13.22 -7.86
CA LEU A 147 16.88 11.77 -8.09
C LEU A 147 17.46 10.96 -6.92
N SER A 148 18.30 11.57 -6.08
CA SER A 148 18.84 10.93 -4.87
C SER A 148 17.78 10.65 -3.79
N LYS A 149 16.63 11.36 -3.86
CA LYS A 149 15.53 11.22 -2.90
C LYS A 149 14.39 10.35 -3.42
N HIS A 150 14.54 9.78 -4.61
CA HIS A 150 13.58 8.89 -5.22
C HIS A 150 14.15 7.47 -5.19
N PHE A 151 13.38 6.54 -4.62
CA PHE A 151 13.79 5.15 -4.51
C PHE A 151 12.77 4.24 -5.16
N LEU A 152 13.25 3.19 -5.83
CA LEU A 152 12.44 2.05 -6.26
C LEU A 152 12.68 0.89 -5.31
N GLN A 153 11.59 0.29 -4.89
CA GLN A 153 11.59 -0.86 -4.01
C GLN A 153 10.89 -2.02 -4.68
N VAL A 154 11.55 -3.17 -4.76
CA VAL A 154 10.91 -4.42 -5.17
C VAL A 154 10.40 -5.11 -3.91
N ARG A 155 9.10 -5.40 -3.88
CA ARG A 155 8.42 -5.99 -2.72
C ARG A 155 7.59 -7.19 -3.13
N GLU A 156 7.33 -8.08 -2.19
CA GLU A 156 6.31 -9.10 -2.35
C GLU A 156 4.92 -8.45 -2.43
N THR A 157 4.13 -8.82 -3.43
CA THR A 157 2.77 -8.32 -3.58
C THR A 157 1.90 -8.94 -2.49
N GLN A 158 1.39 -8.09 -1.60
CA GLN A 158 0.40 -8.53 -0.63
C GLN A 158 -0.99 -8.50 -1.29
N PRO A 159 -1.86 -9.48 -0.98
CA PRO A 159 -3.15 -9.56 -1.63
C PRO A 159 -4.03 -8.36 -1.24
N ALA A 160 -4.41 -7.54 -2.23
CA ALA A 160 -5.22 -6.33 -2.05
C ALA A 160 -6.59 -6.61 -1.39
N ILE A 161 -7.07 -7.86 -1.47
CA ILE A 161 -8.27 -8.31 -0.78
C ILE A 161 -8.15 -8.15 0.74
N LEU A 162 -6.94 -8.21 1.31
CA LEU A 162 -6.70 -7.97 2.73
C LEU A 162 -6.96 -6.51 3.10
N ALA A 163 -6.50 -5.55 2.27
CA ALA A 163 -6.81 -4.14 2.46
C ALA A 163 -8.32 -3.89 2.32
N PHE A 164 -8.96 -4.47 1.29
CA PHE A 164 -10.39 -4.31 1.07
C PHE A 164 -11.23 -4.89 2.22
N LEU A 165 -10.85 -6.05 2.76
CA LEU A 165 -11.52 -6.68 3.90
C LEU A 165 -11.25 -5.94 5.22
N ALA A 166 -10.10 -5.28 5.36
CA ALA A 166 -9.78 -4.53 6.57
C ALA A 166 -10.67 -3.30 6.78
N ILE A 167 -11.10 -2.64 5.70
CA ILE A 167 -11.96 -1.44 5.75
C ILE A 167 -13.29 -1.71 6.50
N PRO A 168 -14.13 -2.68 6.09
CA PRO A 168 -15.37 -2.98 6.79
C PRO A 168 -15.13 -3.47 8.23
N ILE A 169 -14.05 -4.20 8.50
CA ILE A 169 -13.68 -4.62 9.86
C ILE A 169 -13.41 -3.40 10.74
N ILE A 170 -12.66 -2.41 10.25
CA ILE A 170 -12.38 -1.17 10.99
C ILE A 170 -13.69 -0.40 11.23
N ILE A 171 -14.54 -0.28 10.21
CA ILE A 171 -15.85 0.41 10.33
C ILE A 171 -16.72 -0.28 11.38
N LEU A 172 -16.81 -1.62 11.36
CA LEU A 172 -17.54 -2.40 12.35
C LEU A 172 -16.96 -2.24 13.75
N GLY A 173 -15.63 -2.21 13.89
CA GLY A 173 -14.96 -1.97 15.17
C GLY A 173 -15.30 -0.60 15.75
N VAL A 174 -15.15 0.47 14.95
CA VAL A 174 -15.51 1.84 15.36
C VAL A 174 -17.01 1.95 15.66
N GLY A 175 -17.86 1.38 14.80
CA GLY A 175 -19.31 1.36 14.98
C GLY A 175 -19.73 0.61 16.24
N GLY A 176 -19.07 -0.49 16.59
CA GLY A 176 -19.31 -1.24 17.83
C GLY A 176 -18.95 -0.43 19.09
N ILE A 177 -17.87 0.34 19.04
CA ILE A 177 -17.45 1.23 20.15
C ILE A 177 -18.47 2.36 20.32
N ILE A 178 -18.72 3.13 19.25
CA ILE A 178 -19.62 4.29 19.30
C ILE A 178 -21.05 3.85 19.59
N GLY A 179 -21.54 2.84 18.87
CA GLY A 179 -22.88 2.29 19.04
C GLY A 179 -23.08 1.68 20.42
N GLY A 180 -22.13 0.89 20.92
CA GLY A 180 -22.18 0.33 22.27
C GLY A 180 -22.21 1.41 23.36
N PHE A 181 -21.42 2.48 23.19
CA PHE A 181 -21.40 3.61 24.11
C PHE A 181 -22.70 4.43 24.07
N VAL A 182 -23.11 4.91 22.90
CA VAL A 182 -24.29 5.78 22.73
C VAL A 182 -25.59 5.04 23.09
N LEU A 183 -25.79 3.82 22.59
CA LEU A 183 -26.99 3.03 22.90
C LEU A 183 -26.99 2.58 24.35
N GLY A 184 -25.82 2.28 24.94
CA GLY A 184 -25.71 1.94 26.36
C GLY A 184 -26.15 3.08 27.27
N LEU A 185 -25.78 4.33 26.95
CA LEU A 185 -26.22 5.52 27.67
C LEU A 185 -27.72 5.77 27.50
N LEU A 186 -28.22 5.71 26.27
CA LEU A 186 -29.62 6.01 25.92
C LEU A 186 -30.58 4.84 26.12
N ALA A 187 -30.12 3.71 26.66
CA ALA A 187 -30.91 2.48 26.74
C ALA A 187 -32.27 2.67 27.43
N ASP A 188 -32.33 3.49 28.49
CA ASP A 188 -33.58 3.77 29.23
C ASP A 188 -34.60 4.58 28.41
N GLN A 189 -34.14 5.33 27.41
CA GLN A 189 -34.99 6.15 26.53
C GLN A 189 -35.43 5.38 25.28
N VAL A 190 -34.60 4.45 24.81
CA VAL A 190 -34.80 3.71 23.55
C VAL A 190 -35.55 2.40 23.76
N PHE A 191 -35.31 1.68 24.87
CA PHE A 191 -35.86 0.34 25.11
C PHE A 191 -36.93 0.32 26.22
N LYS A 192 -37.70 1.41 26.30
CA LYS A 192 -38.78 1.60 27.28
C LYS A 192 -39.95 0.64 27.07
#